data_AF-A0A7S2P2N6-F1
#
_entry.id   AF-A0A7S2P2N6-F1
#
_cell.length_a   1.000
_cell.length_b   1.000
_cell.length_c   1.000
_cell.angle_alpha   90.00
_cell.angle_beta   90.00
_cell.angle_gamma   90.00
#
_symmetry.space_group_name_H-M   'P 1'
#
loop_
_entity.id
_entity.type
_entity.pdbx_description
1 polymer ?
#
loop_
_entity_poly.entity_id
_entity_poly.type
_entity_poly.pdbx_seq_one_letter_code
_entity_poly.pdbx_strand_id
1 'polypeptide(L)'
;DGDALRFTVTQKGDEPAFCHLNTLTCWGKPRGMRHLEETLAQRLKNAPEGSYTKRLFDDEELLRNKLVEEAQELAEADNHQHVAEEFADVLYFAMVRAAKLGVSIDDAAAELDKKARKVTRRQGDSKAFRIAAGEEILNKK
;
A
#
# COMPACT_ATOMS: atom_id res chain seq x y z
N ASP A 1 24.08 26.90 1.36
CA ASP A 1 23.89 28.37 1.37
C ASP A 1 22.59 28.79 2.06
N GLY A 2 21.54 27.96 2.06
CA GLY A 2 20.30 28.29 2.77
C GLY A 2 19.41 29.26 2.00
N ASP A 3 19.54 29.25 0.68
CA ASP A 3 18.81 30.11 -0.26
C ASP A 3 17.49 29.49 -0.77
N ALA A 4 17.16 28.28 -0.31
CA ALA A 4 15.96 27.55 -0.72
C ALA A 4 15.20 26.93 0.46
N LEU A 5 13.87 26.98 0.38
CA LEU A 5 12.96 26.27 1.28
C LEU A 5 12.31 25.10 0.54
N ARG A 6 12.20 23.95 1.23
CA ARG A 6 11.49 22.78 0.73
C ARG A 6 10.29 22.49 1.61
N PHE A 7 9.11 22.47 1.00
CA PHE A 7 7.88 22.05 1.66
C PHE A 7 7.48 20.66 1.17
N THR A 8 7.07 19.80 2.10
CA THR A 8 6.38 18.54 1.80
C THR A 8 4.91 18.75 2.14
N VAL A 9 4.02 18.59 1.16
CA VAL A 9 2.60 18.90 1.30
C VAL A 9 1.73 17.70 0.97
N THR A 10 0.60 17.59 1.66
CA THR A 10 -0.51 16.71 1.30
C THR A 10 -1.58 17.55 0.62
N GLN A 11 -1.90 17.22 -0.63
CA GLN A 11 -2.94 17.90 -1.40
C GLN A 11 -4.31 17.43 -0.90
N LYS A 12 -5.24 18.37 -0.70
CA LYS A 12 -6.61 18.10 -0.25
C LYS A 12 -7.61 18.69 -1.24
N GLY A 13 -8.75 18.04 -1.39
CA GLY A 13 -9.83 18.42 -2.31
C GLY A 13 -10.69 17.20 -2.68
N ASP A 14 -11.80 17.41 -3.38
CA ASP A 14 -12.65 16.32 -3.91
C ASP A 14 -11.85 15.41 -4.85
N GLU A 15 -11.01 16.04 -5.69
CA GLU A 15 -9.88 15.39 -6.37
C GLU A 15 -8.59 16.09 -5.94
N PRO A 16 -7.68 15.40 -5.21
CA PRO A 16 -6.40 15.97 -4.82
C PRO A 16 -5.57 16.34 -6.06
N ALA A 17 -5.26 17.62 -6.22
CA ALA A 17 -4.39 18.11 -7.28
C ALA A 17 -3.65 19.37 -6.86
N PHE A 18 -2.50 19.62 -7.47
CA PHE A 18 -1.71 20.84 -7.29
C PHE A 18 -1.63 21.65 -8.58
N CYS A 19 -1.49 20.96 -9.71
CA CYS A 19 -1.41 21.62 -11.00
C CYS A 19 -2.81 22.11 -11.43
N HIS A 20 -2.84 23.24 -12.12
CA HIS A 20 -4.05 23.80 -12.76
C HIS A 20 -4.67 22.89 -13.84
N LEU A 21 -4.01 21.77 -14.17
CA LEU A 21 -4.49 20.73 -15.08
C LEU A 21 -5.08 19.53 -14.34
N ASN A 22 -5.40 19.65 -13.04
CA ASN A 22 -5.87 18.57 -12.18
C ASN A 22 -4.90 17.36 -12.13
N THR A 23 -3.60 17.65 -11.94
CA THR A 23 -2.57 16.64 -11.72
C THR A 23 -1.78 16.92 -10.44
N LEU A 24 -1.17 15.88 -9.86
CA LEU A 24 -0.33 15.99 -8.66
C LEU A 24 0.90 16.91 -8.82
N THR A 25 1.36 17.14 -10.04
CA THR A 25 2.62 17.82 -10.35
C THR A 25 2.52 18.63 -11.64
N CYS A 26 3.23 19.76 -11.68
CA CYS A 26 3.38 20.56 -12.89
C CYS A 26 4.35 19.91 -13.90
N TRP A 27 5.13 18.91 -13.49
CA TRP A 27 6.25 18.38 -14.28
C TRP A 27 6.00 16.96 -14.81
N GLY A 28 4.89 16.78 -15.53
CA GLY A 28 4.58 15.53 -16.23
C GLY A 28 3.89 14.49 -15.36
N LYS A 29 4.15 13.20 -15.64
CA LYS A 29 3.45 12.10 -14.96
C LYS A 29 3.95 11.98 -13.51
N PRO A 30 3.05 12.02 -12.51
CA PRO A 30 3.45 11.83 -11.12
C PRO A 30 3.98 10.41 -10.88
N ARG A 31 4.75 10.24 -9.81
CA ARG A 31 5.41 8.98 -9.44
C ARG A 31 5.31 8.75 -7.94
N GLY A 32 5.64 7.54 -7.50
CA GLY A 32 5.64 7.15 -6.10
C GLY A 32 4.25 6.81 -5.55
N MET A 33 4.17 6.61 -4.23
CA MET A 33 3.00 6.04 -3.56
C MET A 33 1.73 6.89 -3.73
N ARG A 34 1.83 8.22 -3.67
CA ARG A 34 0.69 9.12 -3.93
C ARG A 34 0.07 8.91 -5.31
N HIS A 35 0.92 8.76 -6.33
CA HIS A 35 0.43 8.50 -7.68
C HIS A 35 -0.25 7.13 -7.76
N LEU A 36 0.29 6.12 -7.07
CA LEU A 36 -0.32 4.79 -7.02
C LEU A 36 -1.68 4.83 -6.32
N GLU A 37 -1.80 5.52 -5.19
CA GLU A 37 -3.06 5.73 -4.45
C GLU A 37 -4.15 6.33 -5.36
N GLU A 38 -3.85 7.42 -6.07
CA GLU A 38 -4.79 8.03 -7.02
C GLU A 38 -5.15 7.09 -8.16
N THR A 39 -4.15 6.39 -8.72
CA THR A 39 -4.38 5.42 -9.80
C THR A 39 -5.33 4.32 -9.35
N LEU A 40 -5.17 3.82 -8.12
CA LEU A 40 -6.04 2.79 -7.54
C LEU A 40 -7.45 3.34 -7.27
N ALA A 41 -7.57 4.57 -6.75
CA ALA A 41 -8.86 5.22 -6.54
C ALA A 41 -9.62 5.44 -7.86
N GLN A 42 -8.92 5.85 -8.92
CA GLN A 42 -9.49 5.97 -10.26
C GLN A 42 -9.90 4.60 -10.83
N ARG A 43 -9.05 3.58 -10.68
CA ARG A 43 -9.35 2.21 -11.14
C ARG A 43 -10.52 1.58 -10.38
N LEU A 44 -10.68 1.88 -9.10
CA LEU A 44 -11.83 1.38 -8.33
C LEU A 44 -13.16 1.82 -8.97
N LYS A 45 -13.20 3.05 -9.51
CA LYS A 45 -14.39 3.61 -10.17
C LYS A 45 -14.51 3.19 -11.64
N ASN A 46 -13.38 3.19 -12.37
CA ASN A 46 -13.37 3.21 -13.84
C ASN A 46 -12.52 2.10 -14.48
N ALA A 47 -12.06 1.09 -13.74
CA ALA A 47 -11.19 0.08 -14.32
C ALA A 47 -11.90 -0.70 -15.44
N PRO A 48 -11.25 -0.90 -16.61
CA PRO A 48 -11.78 -1.71 -17.67
C PRO A 48 -12.08 -3.14 -17.20
N GLU A 49 -13.14 -3.71 -17.75
CA GLU A 49 -13.49 -5.12 -17.56
C GLU A 49 -12.32 -6.01 -17.99
N GLY A 50 -12.01 -7.04 -17.20
CA GLY A 50 -10.88 -7.94 -17.43
C GLY A 50 -9.51 -7.40 -17.00
N SER A 51 -9.39 -6.13 -16.57
CA SER A 51 -8.11 -5.64 -16.03
C SER A 51 -7.77 -6.32 -14.68
N TYR A 52 -6.47 -6.57 -14.45
CA TYR A 52 -6.02 -7.28 -13.24
C TYR A 52 -6.43 -6.55 -11.95
N THR A 53 -6.27 -5.22 -11.91
CA THR A 53 -6.70 -4.42 -10.75
C THR A 53 -8.21 -4.48 -10.51
N LYS A 54 -9.04 -4.54 -11.57
CA LYS A 54 -10.49 -4.71 -11.40
C LYS A 54 -10.80 -6.07 -10.77
N ARG A 55 -10.15 -7.13 -11.26
CA ARG A 55 -10.28 -8.48 -10.68
C ARG A 55 -9.89 -8.50 -9.20
N LEU A 56 -8.81 -7.82 -8.80
CA LEU A 56 -8.42 -7.72 -7.39
C LEU A 56 -9.45 -6.98 -6.52
N PHE A 57 -10.15 -5.98 -7.07
CA PHE A 57 -11.22 -5.31 -6.34
C PHE A 57 -12.47 -6.18 -6.17
N ASP A 58 -12.79 -6.98 -7.19
CA ASP A 58 -14.01 -7.79 -7.22
C ASP A 58 -13.84 -9.14 -6.50
N ASP A 59 -12.63 -9.72 -6.51
CA ASP A 59 -12.32 -11.01 -5.91
C ASP A 59 -11.51 -10.83 -4.61
N GLU A 60 -12.22 -10.87 -3.47
CA GLU A 60 -11.60 -10.70 -2.15
C GLU A 60 -10.68 -11.85 -1.76
N GLU A 61 -10.97 -13.05 -2.24
CA GLU A 61 -10.17 -14.23 -1.94
C GLU A 61 -8.85 -14.16 -2.70
N LEU A 62 -8.88 -13.79 -3.98
CA LEU A 62 -7.67 -13.54 -4.76
C LEU A 62 -6.79 -12.48 -4.11
N LEU A 63 -7.36 -11.32 -3.76
CA LEU A 63 -6.59 -10.23 -3.14
C LEU A 63 -5.98 -10.67 -1.79
N ARG A 64 -6.74 -11.40 -0.98
CA ARG A 64 -6.25 -11.95 0.29
C ARG A 64 -5.09 -12.93 0.05
N ASN A 65 -5.24 -13.85 -0.91
CA ASN A 65 -4.24 -14.87 -1.18
C ASN A 65 -2.95 -14.23 -1.71
N LYS A 66 -3.04 -13.31 -2.68
CA LYS A 66 -1.87 -12.55 -3.16
C LYS A 66 -1.18 -11.80 -2.03
N LEU A 67 -1.92 -11.10 -1.17
CA LEU A 67 -1.31 -10.37 -0.05
C LEU A 67 -0.55 -11.28 0.93
N VAL A 68 -1.01 -12.52 1.14
CA VAL A 68 -0.32 -13.49 2.00
C VAL A 68 0.90 -14.09 1.29
N GLU A 69 0.77 -14.41 0.00
CA GLU A 69 1.85 -14.89 -0.87
C GLU A 69 3.02 -13.90 -0.90
N GLU A 70 2.81 -12.62 -1.28
CA GLU A 70 3.93 -11.66 -1.35
C GLU A 70 4.53 -11.36 0.04
N ALA A 71 3.73 -11.42 1.10
CA ALA A 71 4.24 -11.26 2.45
C ALA A 71 5.14 -12.42 2.89
N GLN A 72 4.90 -13.62 2.35
CA GLN A 72 5.76 -14.77 2.54
C GLN A 72 7.02 -14.63 1.70
N GLU A 73 6.89 -14.32 0.40
CA GLU A 73 8.04 -14.14 -0.49
C GLU A 73 8.99 -13.06 0.05
N LEU A 74 8.44 -11.95 0.57
CA LEU A 74 9.21 -10.92 1.27
C LEU A 74 9.93 -11.45 2.52
N ALA A 75 9.32 -12.35 3.28
CA ALA A 75 9.93 -12.92 4.48
C ALA A 75 11.05 -13.92 4.16
N GLU A 76 10.98 -14.57 2.99
CA GLU A 76 11.95 -15.56 2.52
C GLU A 76 13.06 -14.94 1.65
N ALA A 77 12.85 -13.74 1.11
CA ALA A 77 13.82 -13.04 0.27
C ALA A 77 15.16 -12.78 1.00
N ASP A 78 16.26 -13.16 0.34
CA ASP A 78 17.60 -13.23 0.93
C ASP A 78 18.61 -12.22 0.33
N ASN A 79 18.20 -11.49 -0.70
CA ASN A 79 19.03 -10.53 -1.40
C ASN A 79 18.30 -9.21 -1.63
N HIS A 80 19.08 -8.13 -1.78
CA HIS A 80 18.54 -6.76 -1.86
C HIS A 80 17.50 -6.57 -2.97
N GLN A 81 17.73 -7.15 -4.14
CA GLN A 81 16.83 -6.96 -5.28
C GLN A 81 15.50 -7.67 -5.05
N HIS A 82 15.55 -8.93 -4.63
CA HIS A 82 14.37 -9.73 -4.33
C HIS A 82 13.56 -9.10 -3.19
N VAL A 83 14.20 -8.66 -2.10
CA VAL A 83 13.51 -7.94 -1.01
C VAL A 83 12.81 -6.67 -1.52
N ALA A 84 13.42 -5.93 -2.45
CA ALA A 84 12.82 -4.72 -2.99
C ALA A 84 11.60 -5.02 -3.87
N GLU A 85 11.64 -6.09 -4.65
CA GLU A 85 10.55 -6.57 -5.50
C GLU A 85 9.35 -7.01 -4.65
N GLU A 86 9.57 -7.95 -3.72
CA GLU A 86 8.51 -8.46 -2.86
C GLU A 86 7.93 -7.39 -1.94
N PHE A 87 8.76 -6.47 -1.46
CA PHE A 87 8.29 -5.35 -0.66
C PHE A 87 7.39 -4.41 -1.47
N ALA A 88 7.71 -4.17 -2.75
CA ALA A 88 6.88 -3.38 -3.63
C ALA A 88 5.52 -4.07 -3.88
N ASP A 89 5.50 -5.38 -4.05
CA ASP A 89 4.28 -6.13 -4.30
C ASP A 89 3.37 -6.22 -3.06
N VAL A 90 3.95 -6.45 -1.86
CA VAL A 90 3.22 -6.31 -0.59
C VAL A 90 2.57 -4.93 -0.46
N LEU A 91 3.33 -3.86 -0.74
CA LEU A 91 2.79 -2.50 -0.70
C LEU A 91 1.67 -2.30 -1.73
N TYR A 92 1.81 -2.83 -2.94
CA TYR A 92 0.78 -2.75 -3.97
C TYR A 92 -0.53 -3.40 -3.52
N PHE A 93 -0.52 -4.67 -3.11
CA PHE A 93 -1.74 -5.36 -2.69
C PHE A 93 -2.34 -4.77 -1.41
N ALA A 94 -1.50 -4.32 -0.47
CA ALA A 94 -1.97 -3.61 0.72
C ALA A 94 -2.69 -2.30 0.34
N MET A 95 -2.16 -1.55 -0.62
CA MET A 95 -2.79 -0.32 -1.12
C MET A 95 -4.07 -0.60 -1.90
N VAL A 96 -4.15 -1.70 -2.67
CA VAL A 96 -5.41 -2.13 -3.33
C VAL A 96 -6.48 -2.42 -2.27
N ARG A 97 -6.13 -3.15 -1.20
CA ARG A 97 -7.06 -3.43 -0.09
C ARG A 97 -7.49 -2.15 0.63
N ALA A 98 -6.56 -1.24 0.89
CA ALA A 98 -6.82 0.04 1.53
C ALA A 98 -7.76 0.90 0.67
N ALA A 99 -7.47 1.03 -0.62
CA ALA A 99 -8.29 1.79 -1.57
C ALA A 99 -9.72 1.25 -1.65
N LYS A 100 -9.92 -0.07 -1.66
CA LYS A 100 -11.26 -0.69 -1.66
C LYS A 100 -12.11 -0.24 -0.45
N LEU A 101 -11.47 0.04 0.69
CA LEU A 101 -12.12 0.46 1.93
C LEU A 101 -12.04 1.98 2.17
N GLY A 102 -11.52 2.75 1.22
CA GLY A 102 -11.35 4.20 1.36
C GLY A 102 -10.30 4.61 2.40
N VAL A 103 -9.36 3.73 2.73
CA VAL A 103 -8.24 4.03 3.63
C VAL A 103 -7.09 4.61 2.83
N SER A 104 -6.62 5.79 3.23
CA SER A 104 -5.51 6.49 2.58
C SER A 104 -4.15 6.15 3.17
N ILE A 105 -3.08 6.50 2.46
CA ILE A 105 -1.71 6.40 2.97
C ILE A 105 -1.47 7.32 4.18
N ASP A 106 -2.17 8.45 4.25
CA ASP A 106 -2.11 9.35 5.41
C ASP A 106 -2.76 8.73 6.64
N ASP A 107 -3.84 7.96 6.47
CA ASP A 107 -4.45 7.20 7.57
C ASP A 107 -3.47 6.15 8.11
N ALA A 108 -2.79 5.42 7.22
CA ALA A 108 -1.76 4.46 7.59
C ALA A 108 -0.57 5.13 8.31
N ALA A 109 -0.10 6.27 7.80
CA ALA A 109 0.97 7.04 8.43
C ALA A 109 0.56 7.55 9.82
N ALA A 110 -0.66 8.05 9.98
CA ALA A 110 -1.18 8.49 11.28
C ALA A 110 -1.24 7.33 12.29
N GLU A 111 -1.60 6.12 11.86
CA GLU A 111 -1.55 4.93 12.72
C GLU A 111 -0.11 4.53 13.10
N LEU A 112 0.87 4.69 12.21
CA LEU A 112 2.28 4.47 12.52
C LEU A 112 2.78 5.49 13.56
N ASP A 113 2.46 6.77 13.39
CA ASP A 113 2.81 7.84 14.33
C ASP A 113 2.23 7.59 15.72
N LYS A 114 0.95 7.19 15.79
CA LYS A 114 0.30 6.81 17.05
C LYS A 114 1.04 5.66 17.73
N LYS A 115 1.52 4.67 16.97
CA LYS A 115 2.29 3.53 17.50
C LYS A 115 3.66 3.97 17.99
N ALA A 116 4.35 4.86 17.28
CA ALA A 116 5.67 5.37 17.67
C ALA A 116 5.62 6.15 18.99
N ARG A 117 4.51 6.82 19.30
CA ARG A 117 4.30 7.56 20.56
C ARG A 117 3.98 6.66 21.76
N LYS A 118 3.74 5.37 21.59
CA LYS A 118 3.43 4.46 22.71
C LYS A 118 4.70 4.18 23.51
N VAL A 119 4.70 4.62 24.77
CA VAL A 119 5.79 4.40 25.73
C VAL A 119 5.83 2.94 26.20
N THR A 120 4.67 2.30 26.37
CA THR A 120 4.57 0.87 26.66
C THR A 120 4.37 0.09 25.36
N ARG A 121 5.38 -0.69 24.97
CA ARG A 121 5.30 -1.60 23.82
C ARG A 121 4.67 -2.91 24.27
N ARG A 122 3.77 -3.47 23.44
CA ARG A 122 3.37 -4.87 23.57
C ARG A 122 4.62 -5.75 23.46
N GLN A 123 4.65 -6.87 24.18
CA GLN A 123 5.79 -7.80 24.24
C GLN A 123 6.29 -8.23 22.84
N GLY A 124 5.40 -8.16 21.83
CA GLY A 124 5.75 -8.38 20.43
C GLY A 124 5.65 -9.83 20.01
N ASP A 125 5.21 -10.71 20.91
CA ASP A 125 5.08 -12.14 20.64
C ASP A 125 4.14 -12.39 19.46
N SER A 126 4.62 -13.20 18.53
CA SER A 126 3.82 -13.74 17.45
C SER A 126 2.67 -14.54 18.05
N LYS A 127 1.44 -14.24 17.61
CA LYS A 127 0.25 -14.95 18.09
C LYS A 127 0.30 -16.37 17.52
N ALA A 128 0.46 -17.38 18.37
CA ALA A 128 0.60 -18.78 17.94
C ALA A 128 -0.49 -19.23 16.96
N PHE A 129 -1.75 -18.84 17.17
CA PHE A 129 -2.84 -19.15 16.23
C PHE A 129 -2.70 -18.49 14.85
N ARG A 130 -2.02 -17.33 14.76
CA ARG A 130 -1.70 -16.67 13.48
C ARG A 130 -0.53 -17.36 12.78
N ILE A 131 0.42 -17.90 13.53
CA ILE A 131 1.50 -18.72 12.98
C ILE A 131 0.91 -20.00 12.41
N ALA A 132 0.11 -20.73 13.19
CA ALA A 132 -0.55 -21.96 12.75
C ALA A 132 -1.46 -21.73 11.53
N ALA A 133 -2.28 -20.67 11.54
CA ALA A 133 -3.09 -20.32 10.38
C ALA A 133 -2.24 -19.91 9.15
N GLY A 134 -1.09 -19.26 9.38
CA GLY A 134 -0.10 -19.03 8.34
C GLY A 134 0.40 -20.34 7.77
N GLU A 135 0.92 -21.24 8.62
CA GLU A 135 1.39 -22.57 8.24
C GLU A 135 0.34 -23.41 7.50
N GLU A 136 -0.95 -23.33 7.86
CA GLU A 136 -2.03 -23.99 7.11
C GLU A 136 -2.20 -23.43 5.69
N ILE A 137 -2.02 -22.13 5.51
CA ILE A 137 -2.01 -21.50 4.19
C ILE A 137 -0.74 -21.93 3.43
N LEU A 138 0.42 -21.95 4.10
CA LEU A 138 1.71 -22.35 3.54
C LEU A 138 1.73 -23.83 3.09
N ASN A 139 1.02 -24.71 3.80
CA ASN A 139 1.02 -26.16 3.56
C ASN A 139 -0.04 -26.61 2.54
N LYS A 140 -0.97 -25.75 2.12
CA LYS A 140 -1.89 -26.03 1.02
C LYS A 140 -1.20 -25.73 -0.32
N LYS A 141 -0.39 -26.68 -0.78
CA LYS A 141 0.05 -26.77 -2.19
C LYS A 141 -1.06 -27.34 -3.06
#